data_AF-A0A2H0LIY3-F1
#
_entry.id   AF-A0A2H0LIY3-F1
#
_cell.length_a   1.000
_cell.length_b   1.000
_cell.length_c   1.000
_cell.angle_alpha   90.00
_cell.angle_beta   90.00
_cell.angle_gamma   90.00
#
_symmetry.space_group_name_H-M   'P 1'
#
loop_
_entity.id
_entity.type
_entity.pdbx_description
1 polymer ?
#
loop_
_entity_poly.entity_id
_entity_poly.type
_entity_poly.pdbx_seq_one_letter_code
_entity_poly.pdbx_strand_id
1 'polypeptide(L)'
;MAWRKSWCSQNLDPNGTKRKLTPEHRSVWDDLLDLAEVSPVTGRVCAFPGIGYTTEQLAAILNAPAKVIQEALEQFTSKEFDMVDVDKHGVITIKNWPKYQSEYQRQKGYRQKLHK
;
A
#
# COMPACT_ATOMS: atom_id res chain seq x y z
N MET A 1 13.55 -9.81 -5.65
CA MET A 1 12.42 -9.12 -6.28
C MET A 1 11.27 -9.09 -5.30
N ALA A 2 10.74 -7.91 -5.01
CA ALA A 2 9.59 -7.72 -4.12
C ALA A 2 8.29 -7.88 -4.92
N TRP A 3 7.21 -8.33 -4.27
CA TRP A 3 5.94 -8.59 -4.96
C TRP A 3 4.79 -8.51 -3.96
N ARG A 4 3.60 -8.13 -4.44
CA ARG A 4 2.36 -8.20 -3.66
C ARG A 4 1.25 -8.89 -4.44
N LYS A 5 0.31 -9.48 -3.73
CA LYS A 5 -0.91 -10.04 -4.32
C LYS A 5 -1.89 -8.92 -4.68
N SER A 6 -2.50 -9.03 -5.85
CA SER A 6 -3.63 -8.20 -6.28
C SER A 6 -4.86 -9.07 -6.51
N TRP A 7 -6.03 -8.62 -6.04
CA TRP A 7 -7.29 -9.36 -6.13
C TRP A 7 -8.18 -8.79 -7.23
N CYS A 8 -8.07 -9.33 -8.45
CA CYS A 8 -8.73 -8.77 -9.62
C CYS A 8 -10.25 -8.63 -9.46
N SER A 9 -10.94 -9.67 -8.97
CA SER A 9 -12.39 -9.64 -8.79
C SER A 9 -12.84 -8.56 -7.80
N GLN A 10 -12.14 -8.40 -6.67
CA GLN A 10 -12.44 -7.37 -5.67
C GLN A 10 -12.09 -5.96 -6.17
N ASN A 11 -11.01 -5.84 -6.95
CA ASN A 11 -10.62 -4.59 -7.57
C ASN A 11 -11.59 -4.14 -8.68
N LEU A 12 -12.34 -5.05 -9.30
CA LEU A 12 -13.30 -4.78 -10.37
C LEU A 12 -14.76 -4.79 -9.89
N ASP A 13 -15.03 -5.20 -8.65
CA ASP A 13 -16.37 -5.17 -8.07
C ASP A 13 -16.90 -3.73 -8.04
N PRO A 14 -18.00 -3.41 -8.77
CA PRO A 14 -18.56 -2.06 -8.81
C PRO A 14 -18.98 -1.54 -7.43
N ASN A 15 -19.24 -2.41 -6.47
CA ASN A 15 -19.59 -2.06 -5.10
C ASN A 15 -18.38 -2.08 -4.15
N GLY A 16 -17.21 -2.51 -4.63
CA GLY A 16 -15.99 -2.63 -3.84
C GLY A 16 -15.40 -1.28 -3.44
N THR A 17 -14.72 -1.22 -2.29
CA THR A 17 -14.13 0.01 -1.73
C THR A 17 -13.27 0.77 -2.75
N LYS A 18 -12.44 0.04 -3.54
CA LYS A 18 -11.60 0.66 -4.57
C LYS A 18 -12.41 1.37 -5.67
N ARG A 19 -13.64 0.94 -5.97
CA ARG A 19 -14.50 1.56 -7.00
C ARG A 19 -15.25 2.80 -6.53
N LYS A 20 -15.23 3.09 -5.23
CA LYS A 20 -15.73 4.36 -4.67
C LYS A 20 -14.70 5.49 -4.77
N LEU A 21 -13.45 5.18 -5.14
CA LEU A 21 -12.36 6.14 -5.33
C LEU A 21 -12.33 6.70 -6.76
N THR A 22 -11.84 7.94 -6.90
CA THR A 22 -11.51 8.53 -8.21
C THR A 22 -10.41 7.72 -8.92
N PRO A 23 -10.30 7.77 -10.26
CA PRO A 23 -9.20 7.11 -10.97
C PRO A 23 -7.81 7.43 -10.40
N GLU A 24 -7.58 8.68 -10.04
CA GLU A 24 -6.33 9.18 -9.50
C GLU A 24 -6.05 8.55 -8.13
N HIS A 25 -7.01 8.57 -7.21
CA HIS A 25 -6.84 7.98 -5.88
C HIS A 25 -6.70 6.46 -5.95
N ARG A 26 -7.31 5.80 -6.95
CA ARG A 26 -7.07 4.37 -7.20
C ARG A 26 -5.62 4.09 -7.55
N SER A 27 -4.98 4.95 -8.34
CA SER A 27 -3.56 4.83 -8.68
C SER A 27 -2.70 4.99 -7.42
N VAL A 28 -2.94 6.06 -6.65
CA VAL A 28 -2.21 6.31 -5.40
C VAL A 28 -2.33 5.13 -4.43
N TRP A 29 -3.51 4.49 -4.37
CA TRP A 29 -3.67 3.29 -3.54
C TRP A 29 -2.80 2.12 -4.01
N ASP A 30 -2.75 1.83 -5.32
CA ASP A 30 -1.90 0.77 -5.85
C ASP A 30 -0.41 1.08 -5.60
N ASP A 31 -0.01 2.33 -5.79
CA ASP A 31 1.34 2.81 -5.54
C ASP A 31 1.74 2.69 -4.06
N LEU A 32 0.84 3.02 -3.13
CA LEU A 32 1.08 2.84 -1.69
C LEU A 32 1.22 1.36 -1.32
N LEU A 33 0.46 0.46 -1.95
CA LEU A 33 0.61 -0.98 -1.72
C LEU A 33 1.96 -1.50 -2.23
N ASP A 34 2.43 -0.99 -3.37
CA ASP A 34 3.76 -1.32 -3.90
C ASP A 34 4.87 -0.76 -3.01
N LEU A 35 4.74 0.50 -2.59
CA LEU A 35 5.69 1.14 -1.68
C LEU A 35 5.74 0.45 -0.32
N ALA A 36 4.60 -0.05 0.18
CA ALA A 36 4.52 -0.82 1.42
C ALA A 36 5.22 -2.19 1.35
N GLU A 37 5.30 -2.79 0.15
CA GLU A 37 6.02 -4.05 -0.06
C GLU A 37 7.54 -3.83 -0.06
N VAL A 38 8.02 -2.75 -0.68
CA VAL A 38 9.46 -2.43 -0.76
C VAL A 38 9.98 -1.58 0.41
N SER A 39 9.12 -1.18 1.33
CA SER A 39 9.49 -0.36 2.48
C SER A 39 10.40 -1.11 3.46
N PRO A 40 11.26 -0.41 4.24
CA PRO A 40 12.06 -1.02 5.31
C PRO A 40 11.26 -1.84 6.32
N VAL A 41 9.97 -1.51 6.49
CA VAL A 41 9.02 -2.28 7.30
C VAL A 41 7.85 -2.70 6.40
N THR A 42 7.86 -3.95 5.95
CA THR A 42 6.84 -4.50 5.05
C THR A 42 5.42 -4.28 5.59
N GLY A 43 4.52 -3.79 4.75
CA GLY A 43 3.14 -3.42 5.10
C GLY A 43 2.98 -2.02 5.69
N ARG A 44 4.06 -1.25 5.74
CA ARG A 44 4.06 0.18 6.08
C ARG A 44 4.74 0.96 4.98
N VAL A 45 4.40 2.23 4.86
CA VAL A 45 5.09 3.18 3.96
C VAL A 45 5.90 4.13 4.84
N CYS A 46 7.21 3.93 4.83
CA CYS A 46 8.18 4.72 5.60
C CYS A 46 9.52 4.81 4.86
N ALA A 47 10.21 5.95 5.03
CA ALA A 47 11.55 6.19 4.49
C ALA A 47 12.62 5.48 5.33
N PHE A 48 12.39 5.41 6.63
CA PHE A 48 13.18 4.69 7.61
C PHE A 48 12.23 4.08 8.64
N PRO A 49 12.58 2.98 9.34
CA PRO A 49 11.74 2.45 10.40
C PRO A 49 11.32 3.53 11.41
N GLY A 50 10.01 3.82 11.47
CA GLY A 50 9.43 4.84 12.36
C GLY A 50 9.40 6.26 11.80
N ILE A 51 9.88 6.50 10.57
CA ILE A 51 9.88 7.82 9.92
C ILE A 51 9.13 7.72 8.59
N GLY A 52 7.96 8.36 8.53
CA GLY A 52 7.14 8.45 7.35
C GLY A 52 7.71 9.35 6.25
N TYR A 53 7.08 9.30 5.09
CA TYR A 53 7.32 10.29 4.04
C TYR A 53 6.39 11.49 4.24
N THR A 54 6.90 12.68 3.94
CA THR A 54 6.06 13.87 3.76
C THR A 54 5.21 13.75 2.48
N THR A 55 4.13 14.52 2.40
CA THR A 55 3.27 14.57 1.20
C THR A 55 4.08 14.96 -0.04
N GLU A 56 5.02 15.89 0.08
CA GLU A 56 5.90 16.35 -0.99
C GLU A 56 6.86 15.26 -1.46
N GLN A 57 7.40 14.47 -0.52
CA GLN A 57 8.23 13.32 -0.86
C GLN A 57 7.42 12.23 -1.57
N LEU A 58 6.22 11.92 -1.09
CA LEU A 58 5.33 10.97 -1.77
C LEU A 58 4.96 11.48 -3.17
N ALA A 59 4.63 12.77 -3.31
CA ALA A 59 4.34 13.39 -4.59
C ALA A 59 5.50 13.23 -5.59
N ALA A 60 6.74 13.43 -5.12
CA ALA A 60 7.93 13.23 -5.93
C ALA A 60 8.17 11.76 -6.30
N ILE A 61 8.00 10.83 -5.35
CA ILE A 61 8.20 9.38 -5.59
C ILE A 61 7.15 8.82 -6.55
N LEU A 62 5.88 9.22 -6.36
CA LEU A 62 4.73 8.73 -7.13
C LEU A 62 4.48 9.53 -8.40
N ASN A 63 5.26 10.59 -8.64
CA ASN A 63 5.11 11.49 -9.79
C ASN A 63 3.66 12.00 -9.96
N ALA A 64 3.08 12.48 -8.87
CA ALA A 64 1.71 12.99 -8.81
C ALA A 64 1.67 14.34 -8.07
N PRO A 65 0.68 15.22 -8.35
CA PRO A 65 0.55 16.47 -7.62
C PRO A 65 0.38 16.24 -6.11
N ALA A 66 1.08 17.02 -5.28
CA ALA A 66 1.00 16.92 -3.82
C ALA A 66 -0.45 17.03 -3.29
N LYS A 67 -1.26 17.86 -3.93
CA LYS A 67 -2.70 17.98 -3.64
C LYS A 67 -3.45 16.65 -3.82
N VAL A 68 -3.18 15.91 -4.90
CA VAL A 68 -3.81 14.59 -5.15
C VAL A 68 -3.38 13.58 -4.10
N ILE A 69 -2.10 13.59 -3.70
CA ILE A 69 -1.61 12.73 -2.63
C ILE A 69 -2.30 13.05 -1.31
N GLN A 70 -2.39 14.34 -0.95
CA GLN A 70 -3.05 14.79 0.26
C GLN A 70 -4.52 14.34 0.29
N GLU A 71 -5.29 14.66 -0.75
CA GLU A 71 -6.72 14.30 -0.87
C GLU A 71 -6.92 12.78 -0.81
N ALA A 72 -6.04 12.00 -1.45
CA ALA A 72 -6.08 10.53 -1.38
C ALA A 72 -5.84 10.02 0.05
N LEU A 73 -4.82 10.54 0.76
CA LEU A 73 -4.51 10.13 2.13
C LEU A 73 -5.63 10.52 3.12
N GLU A 74 -6.23 11.70 2.96
CA GLU A 74 -7.42 12.11 3.72
C GLU A 74 -8.59 11.15 3.48
N GLN A 75 -8.80 10.72 2.23
CA GLN A 75 -9.83 9.75 1.91
C GLN A 75 -9.53 8.36 2.50
N PHE A 76 -8.30 7.87 2.41
CA PHE A 76 -7.91 6.54 2.91
C PHE A 76 -7.96 6.41 4.43
N THR A 77 -7.75 7.52 5.15
CA THR A 77 -7.84 7.60 6.61
C THR A 77 -9.25 7.90 7.12
N SER A 78 -10.17 8.28 6.22
CA SER A 78 -11.56 8.54 6.60
C SER A 78 -12.26 7.29 7.12
N LYS A 79 -13.24 7.49 8.02
CA LYS A 79 -14.05 6.40 8.59
C LYS A 79 -14.82 5.59 7.56
N GLU A 80 -15.11 6.17 6.39
CA GLU A 80 -15.82 5.48 5.32
C GLU A 80 -14.95 4.42 4.66
N PHE A 81 -13.68 4.74 4.41
CA PHE A 81 -12.76 3.87 3.66
C PHE A 81 -11.92 2.99 4.57
N ASP A 82 -11.42 3.55 5.67
CA ASP A 82 -10.64 2.86 6.70
C ASP A 82 -9.55 1.95 6.10
N MET A 83 -8.76 2.48 5.16
CA MET A 83 -7.80 1.70 4.37
C MET A 83 -6.41 1.69 5.01
N VAL A 84 -6.05 2.79 5.67
CA VAL A 84 -4.74 2.99 6.32
C VAL A 84 -4.87 3.66 7.69
N ASP A 85 -3.86 3.48 8.52
CA ASP A 85 -3.61 4.33 9.70
C ASP A 85 -2.35 5.16 9.45
N VAL A 86 -2.34 6.42 9.88
CA VAL A 86 -1.16 7.30 9.81
C VAL A 86 -0.78 7.73 11.22
N ASP A 87 0.47 7.48 11.61
CA ASP A 87 0.96 7.87 12.93
C ASP A 87 1.48 9.31 12.99
N LYS A 88 1.86 9.76 14.19
CA LYS A 88 2.38 11.11 14.44
C LYS A 88 3.71 11.42 13.72
N HIS A 89 4.39 10.40 13.20
CA HIS A 89 5.64 10.52 12.45
C HIS A 89 5.42 10.35 10.94
N GLY A 90 4.16 10.30 10.49
CA GLY A 90 3.76 10.17 9.09
C GLY A 90 3.89 8.74 8.54
N VAL A 91 4.12 7.73 9.39
CA VAL A 91 4.19 6.34 8.92
C VAL A 91 2.78 5.87 8.59
N ILE A 92 2.58 5.46 7.34
CA ILE A 92 1.30 4.94 6.85
C ILE A 92 1.31 3.42 7.00
N THR A 93 0.35 2.84 7.71
CA THR A 93 0.20 1.40 7.92
C THR A 93 -1.01 0.88 7.15
N ILE A 94 -0.83 -0.16 6.34
CA ILE A 94 -1.90 -0.78 5.56
C ILE A 94 -2.72 -1.72 6.47
N LYS A 95 -4.00 -1.41 6.75
CA LYS A 95 -4.82 -2.12 7.75
C LYS A 95 -4.99 -3.62 7.49
N ASN A 96 -5.13 -4.00 6.23
CA ASN A 96 -5.35 -5.39 5.81
C ASN A 96 -4.14 -6.01 5.10
N TRP A 97 -2.91 -5.61 5.50
CA TRP A 97 -1.69 -6.06 4.83
C TRP A 97 -1.57 -7.57 4.57
N PRO A 98 -1.94 -8.47 5.51
CA PRO A 98 -1.88 -9.92 5.26
C PRO A 98 -2.73 -10.43 4.08
N LYS A 99 -3.70 -9.64 3.59
CA LYS A 99 -4.46 -9.99 2.37
C LYS A 99 -3.65 -9.75 1.10
N TYR A 100 -2.82 -8.73 1.10
CA TYR A 100 -1.89 -8.38 0.02
C TYR A 100 -0.63 -9.24 0.09
N GLN A 101 -0.38 -9.82 1.28
CA GLN A 101 0.79 -10.61 1.55
C GLN A 101 0.41 -11.94 2.25
N SER A 102 0.30 -13.05 1.50
CA SER A 102 -0.11 -14.38 2.05
C SER A 102 0.76 -15.58 1.62
N GLU A 103 0.81 -16.58 2.52
CA GLU A 103 1.95 -17.44 2.96
C GLU A 103 2.75 -18.29 1.96
N TYR A 104 2.16 -18.77 0.87
CA TYR A 104 2.84 -19.73 -0.01
C TYR A 104 4.13 -19.17 -0.64
N GLN A 105 4.13 -17.86 -0.90
CA GLN A 105 5.24 -17.19 -1.55
C GLN A 105 6.47 -17.00 -0.65
N ARG A 106 6.33 -17.20 0.68
CA ARG A 106 7.45 -17.35 1.62
C ARG A 106 8.07 -18.76 1.59
N GLN A 107 7.28 -19.81 1.33
CA GLN A 107 7.75 -21.20 1.45
C GLN A 107 8.48 -21.74 0.21
N LYS A 108 8.35 -21.12 -0.97
CA LYS A 108 8.93 -21.62 -2.22
C LYS A 108 10.48 -21.57 -2.25
N GLY A 109 11.09 -20.55 -1.64
CA GLY A 109 12.56 -20.49 -1.49
C GLY A 109 13.13 -21.61 -0.59
N TYR A 110 12.32 -22.13 0.33
CA TYR A 110 12.66 -23.22 1.25
C TYR A 110 12.60 -24.61 0.57
N ARG A 111 11.59 -24.84 -0.30
CA ARG A 111 11.40 -26.15 -0.96
C ARG A 111 12.40 -26.45 -2.09
N GLN A 112 12.99 -25.44 -2.74
CA GLN A 112 13.99 -25.64 -3.80
C GLN A 112 15.42 -25.92 -3.28
N LYS A 113 15.73 -25.54 -2.04
CA LYS A 113 17.02 -25.86 -1.40
C LYS A 113 17.07 -27.25 -0.75
N LEU A 114 15.93 -27.91 -0.60
CA LEU A 114 15.78 -29.26 -0.03
C LEU A 114 15.97 -30.38 -1.07
N HIS A 115 16.03 -30.05 -2.36
CA HIS A 115 16.21 -30.99 -3.49
C HIS A 115 17.52 -30.75 -4.29
N LYS A 116 18.48 -30.05 -3.70
CA LYS A 116 19.87 -29.91 -4.18
C LYS A 116 20.81 -30.33 -3.07
#